data_AF-A0A256Z3D9-F1
#
_entry.id   AF-A0A256Z3D9-F1
#
_cell.length_a   1.000
_cell.length_b   1.000
_cell.length_c   1.000
_cell.angle_alpha   90.00
_cell.angle_beta   90.00
_cell.angle_gamma   90.00
#
_symmetry.space_group_name_H-M   'P 1'
#
loop_
_entity.id
_entity.type
_entity.pdbx_description
1 polymer ?
#
loop_
_entity_poly.entity_id
_entity_poly.type
_entity_poly.pdbx_seq_one_letter_code
_entity_poly.pdbx_strand_id
1 'polypeptide(L)'
;MKEELFYKIYRERQTPGEEEEESLKGFILQKAPAKVKDYILILAYWHQFVEGKGEFNAGALKEIFRRINLPAPRNLNAYLYRLSTPDEKLLSRSGRRGHYNLTDRGKSYVEALPLRSHKES
;
A
#
# COMPACT_ATOMS: atom_id res chain seq x y z
N MET A 1 14.82 -19.35 28.48
CA MET A 1 16.11 -19.44 27.74
C MET A 1 16.02 -20.03 26.33
N LYS A 2 14.89 -20.60 25.87
CA LYS A 2 14.75 -21.05 24.45
C LYS A 2 14.07 -20.02 23.53
N GLU A 3 13.21 -19.15 24.07
CA GLU A 3 12.53 -18.10 23.28
C GLU A 3 13.48 -17.00 22.80
N GLU A 4 14.38 -16.50 23.65
CA GLU A 4 15.30 -15.42 23.24
C GLU A 4 16.24 -15.86 22.10
N LEU A 5 16.65 -17.14 22.07
CA LEU A 5 17.45 -17.67 20.98
C LEU A 5 16.64 -17.85 19.70
N PHE A 6 15.35 -18.23 19.81
CA PHE A 6 14.44 -18.29 18.68
C PHE A 6 14.24 -16.89 18.07
N TYR A 7 13.94 -15.88 18.88
CA TYR A 7 13.81 -14.49 18.41
C TYR A 7 15.11 -13.93 17.84
N LYS A 8 16.27 -14.29 18.40
CA LYS A 8 17.58 -13.87 17.89
C LYS A 8 17.89 -14.49 16.52
N ILE A 9 17.60 -15.78 16.35
CA ILE A 9 17.74 -16.48 15.05
C ILE A 9 16.69 -16.01 14.03
N TYR A 10 15.48 -15.66 14.47
CA TYR A 10 14.41 -15.11 13.62
C TYR A 10 14.77 -13.71 13.11
N ARG A 11 15.29 -12.84 14.00
CA ARG A 11 15.76 -11.48 13.64
C ARG A 11 17.03 -11.48 12.77
N GLU A 12 17.86 -12.52 12.87
CA GLU A 12 19.10 -12.65 12.08
C GLU A 12 18.89 -13.28 10.68
N ARG A 13 17.69 -13.83 10.39
CA ARG A 13 17.38 -14.49 9.11
C ARG A 13 16.41 -13.74 8.20
N GLN A 14 15.73 -12.70 8.68
CA GLN A 14 14.84 -11.91 7.82
C GLN A 14 15.64 -10.87 7.06
N THR A 15 15.60 -10.98 5.74
CA THR A 15 16.07 -9.87 4.89
C THR A 15 15.13 -8.67 5.14
N PRO A 16 15.62 -7.42 5.14
CA PRO A 16 14.79 -6.24 5.45
C PRO A 16 13.48 -6.15 4.64
N GLY A 17 13.44 -6.78 3.46
CA GLY A 17 12.25 -6.81 2.61
C GLY A 17 11.13 -7.77 3.06
N GLU A 18 11.43 -8.83 3.82
CA GLU A 18 10.42 -9.82 4.23
C GLU A 18 9.53 -9.30 5.38
N GLU A 19 10.13 -8.66 6.40
CA GLU A 19 9.37 -8.02 7.50
C GLU A 19 8.47 -6.88 6.99
N GLU A 20 8.97 -6.06 6.05
CA GLU A 20 8.20 -4.97 5.44
C GLU A 20 7.03 -5.48 4.60
N GLU A 21 7.21 -6.59 3.88
CA GLU A 21 6.16 -7.20 3.06
C GLU A 21 5.08 -7.86 3.91
N GLU A 22 5.45 -8.53 5.01
CA GLU A 22 4.49 -9.01 6.01
C GLU A 22 3.76 -7.86 6.69
N SER A 23 4.45 -6.77 6.98
CA SER A 23 3.85 -5.55 7.56
C SER A 23 2.83 -4.89 6.62
N LEU A 24 3.15 -4.78 5.32
CA LEU A 24 2.21 -4.26 4.33
C LEU A 24 1.00 -5.18 4.14
N LYS A 25 1.21 -6.50 4.06
CA LYS A 25 0.08 -7.46 4.01
C LYS A 25 -0.80 -7.34 5.25
N GLY A 26 -0.20 -7.21 6.43
CA GLY A 26 -0.91 -6.94 7.68
C GLY A 26 -1.73 -5.66 7.63
N PHE A 27 -1.14 -4.56 7.15
CA PHE A 27 -1.83 -3.27 6.99
C PHE A 27 -3.02 -3.37 6.02
N ILE A 28 -2.86 -4.07 4.89
CA ILE A 28 -3.94 -4.32 3.93
C ILE A 28 -5.07 -5.11 4.59
N LEU A 29 -4.75 -6.16 5.34
CA LEU A 29 -5.74 -6.98 6.04
C LEU A 29 -6.52 -6.17 7.08
N GLN A 30 -5.81 -5.33 7.84
CA GLN A 30 -6.43 -4.42 8.82
C GLN A 30 -7.39 -3.46 8.15
N LYS A 31 -7.01 -2.84 7.03
CA LYS A 31 -7.80 -1.83 6.30
C LYS A 31 -8.99 -2.39 5.51
N ALA A 32 -9.16 -3.70 5.50
CA ALA A 32 -10.32 -4.41 4.93
C ALA A 32 -10.80 -3.86 3.55
N PRO A 33 -9.91 -3.68 2.56
CA PRO A 33 -10.28 -3.09 1.27
C PRO A 33 -11.36 -3.91 0.57
N ALA A 34 -12.40 -3.23 0.08
CA ALA A 34 -13.55 -3.87 -0.56
C ALA A 34 -13.54 -3.69 -2.08
N LYS A 35 -12.86 -2.65 -2.59
CA LYS A 35 -12.83 -2.28 -4.00
C LYS A 35 -11.39 -2.15 -4.49
N VAL A 36 -11.20 -2.32 -5.80
CA VAL A 36 -9.89 -2.14 -6.46
C VAL A 36 -9.24 -0.80 -6.12
N LYS A 37 -10.04 0.27 -5.97
CA LYS A 37 -9.50 1.59 -5.62
C LYS A 37 -8.88 1.62 -4.21
N ASP A 38 -9.42 0.86 -3.27
CA ASP A 38 -8.94 0.83 -1.88
C ASP A 38 -7.54 0.22 -1.85
N TYR A 39 -7.34 -0.90 -2.55
CA TYR A 39 -6.01 -1.49 -2.72
C TYR A 39 -5.02 -0.50 -3.33
N ILE A 40 -5.38 0.17 -4.43
CA ILE A 40 -4.49 1.14 -5.09
C ILE A 40 -4.09 2.26 -4.13
N LEU A 41 -5.04 2.82 -3.37
CA LEU A 41 -4.79 3.92 -2.46
C LEU A 41 -3.99 3.49 -1.22
N ILE A 42 -4.23 2.29 -0.69
CA ILE A 42 -3.42 1.71 0.40
C ILE A 42 -1.97 1.55 -0.05
N LEU A 43 -1.73 1.00 -1.24
CA LEU A 43 -0.37 0.83 -1.77
C LEU A 43 0.31 2.16 -2.05
N ALA A 44 -0.42 3.14 -2.59
CA ALA A 44 0.08 4.50 -2.78
C ALA A 44 0.42 5.18 -1.45
N TYR A 45 -0.43 5.03 -0.42
CA TYR A 45 -0.17 5.54 0.91
C TYR A 45 1.09 4.91 1.52
N TRP A 46 1.22 3.58 1.44
CA TRP A 46 2.38 2.87 1.95
C TRP A 46 3.67 3.33 1.26
N HIS A 47 3.66 3.39 -0.07
CA HIS A 47 4.79 3.86 -0.84
C HIS A 47 5.22 5.27 -0.43
N GLN A 48 4.26 6.19 -0.29
CA GLN A 48 4.58 7.60 -0.09
C GLN A 48 4.94 7.94 1.37
N PHE A 49 4.21 7.38 2.34
CA PHE A 49 4.30 7.79 3.74
C PHE A 49 5.01 6.79 4.64
N VAL A 50 5.03 5.51 4.28
CA VAL A 50 5.68 4.47 5.09
C VAL A 50 7.07 4.13 4.53
N GLU A 51 7.19 3.88 3.23
CA GLU A 51 8.50 3.69 2.58
C GLU A 51 9.24 5.02 2.36
N GLY A 52 8.58 6.16 2.55
CA GLY A 52 9.15 7.50 2.35
C GLY A 52 9.54 7.79 0.90
N LYS A 53 9.00 7.05 -0.06
CA LYS A 53 9.25 7.27 -1.49
C LYS A 53 8.37 8.41 -1.98
N GLY A 54 8.83 9.16 -2.96
CA GLY A 54 8.09 10.34 -3.45
C GLY A 54 6.87 9.97 -4.31
N GLU A 55 6.78 10.63 -5.46
CA GLU A 55 5.79 10.34 -6.48
C GLU A 55 5.88 8.91 -7.03
N PHE A 56 4.75 8.32 -7.38
CA PHE A 56 4.64 6.95 -7.88
C PHE A 56 3.97 6.89 -9.25
N ASN A 57 4.20 5.78 -9.95
CA ASN A 57 3.54 5.47 -11.23
C ASN A 57 2.96 4.05 -11.21
N ALA A 58 2.29 3.65 -12.29
CA ALA A 58 1.73 2.30 -12.39
C ALA A 58 2.77 1.18 -12.32
N GLY A 59 4.02 1.42 -12.74
CA GLY A 59 5.12 0.47 -12.64
C GLY A 59 5.49 0.20 -11.18
N ALA A 60 5.70 1.26 -10.40
CA ALA A 60 6.02 1.16 -8.97
C ALA A 60 4.92 0.38 -8.21
N LEU A 61 3.65 0.71 -8.47
CA LEU A 61 2.54 -0.01 -7.83
C LEU A 61 2.45 -1.48 -8.28
N LYS A 62 2.70 -1.79 -9.56
CA LYS A 62 2.75 -3.18 -10.06
C LYS A 62 3.84 -3.99 -9.37
N GLU A 63 5.00 -3.40 -9.10
CA GLU A 63 6.06 -4.06 -8.34
C GLU A 63 5.62 -4.37 -6.92
N ILE A 64 4.95 -3.43 -6.25
CA ILE A 64 4.41 -3.67 -4.90
C ILE A 64 3.37 -4.79 -4.94
N PHE A 65 2.41 -4.77 -5.87
CA PHE A 65 1.44 -5.86 -6.08
C PHE A 65 2.13 -7.22 -6.23
N ARG A 66 3.19 -7.30 -7.05
CA ARG A 66 3.97 -8.53 -7.25
C ARG A 66 4.67 -8.98 -5.98
N ARG A 67 5.32 -8.08 -5.25
CA ARG A 67 6.00 -8.36 -3.96
C ARG A 67 5.05 -8.99 -2.95
N ILE A 68 3.86 -8.41 -2.79
CA ILE A 68 2.88 -8.92 -1.83
C ILE A 68 1.98 -10.06 -2.37
N ASN A 69 2.29 -10.59 -3.55
CA ASN A 69 1.53 -11.66 -4.22
C ASN A 69 0.03 -11.35 -4.39
N LEU A 70 -0.29 -10.09 -4.75
CA LEU A 70 -1.64 -9.66 -5.11
C LEU A 70 -1.74 -9.36 -6.61
N PRO A 71 -2.85 -9.72 -7.28
CA PRO A 71 -3.02 -9.45 -8.70
C PRO A 71 -3.19 -7.95 -8.95
N ALA A 72 -2.29 -7.37 -9.75
CA ALA A 72 -2.42 -5.98 -10.18
C ALA A 72 -3.61 -5.82 -11.16
N PRO A 73 -4.38 -4.72 -11.09
CA PRO A 73 -5.42 -4.43 -12.07
C PRO A 73 -4.83 -4.28 -13.48
N ARG A 74 -5.44 -4.94 -14.48
CA ARG A 74 -5.02 -4.86 -15.90
C ARG A 74 -4.90 -3.40 -16.38
N ASN A 75 -5.86 -2.56 -15.99
CA ASN A 75 -5.96 -1.16 -16.41
C ASN A 75 -5.50 -0.18 -15.32
N LEU A 76 -4.42 -0.49 -14.60
CA LEU A 76 -3.95 0.35 -13.47
C LEU A 76 -3.73 1.82 -13.86
N ASN A 77 -3.20 2.11 -15.06
CA ASN A 77 -3.04 3.49 -15.54
C ASN A 77 -4.38 4.25 -15.63
N ALA A 78 -5.44 3.58 -16.07
CA ALA A 78 -6.78 4.18 -16.15
C ALA A 78 -7.35 4.44 -14.75
N TYR A 79 -7.12 3.54 -13.79
CA TYR A 79 -7.49 3.76 -12.39
C TYR A 79 -6.77 4.98 -11.81
N LEU A 80 -5.46 5.09 -12.00
CA LEU A 80 -4.67 6.22 -11.50
C LEU A 80 -5.17 7.54 -12.09
N TYR A 81 -5.41 7.56 -13.41
CA TYR A 81 -5.97 8.72 -14.07
C TYR A 81 -7.33 9.11 -13.48
N ARG A 82 -8.25 8.15 -13.33
CA ARG A 82 -9.58 8.38 -12.74
C ARG A 82 -9.50 8.91 -11.31
N LEU A 83 -8.63 8.34 -10.48
CA LEU A 83 -8.46 8.80 -9.09
C LEU A 83 -7.84 10.20 -8.99
N SER A 84 -7.24 10.69 -10.08
CA SER A 84 -6.70 12.05 -10.19
C SER A 84 -7.66 13.07 -10.80
N THR A 85 -8.84 12.65 -11.27
CA THR A 85 -9.82 13.59 -11.83
C THR A 85 -10.40 14.49 -10.72
N PRO A 86 -10.96 15.66 -11.08
CA PRO A 86 -11.59 16.56 -10.11
C PRO A 86 -12.70 15.90 -9.27
N ASP A 87 -13.39 14.90 -9.82
CA ASP A 87 -14.51 14.21 -9.16
C ASP A 87 -14.05 13.37 -7.96
N GLU A 88 -12.96 12.61 -8.11
CA GLU A 88 -12.42 11.79 -7.02
C GLU A 88 -11.42 12.60 -6.18
N LYS A 89 -10.47 13.27 -6.85
CA LYS A 89 -9.40 14.10 -6.25
C LYS A 89 -8.65 13.40 -5.13
N LEU A 90 -8.44 12.08 -5.27
CA LEU A 90 -7.70 11.27 -4.29
C LEU A 90 -6.21 11.28 -4.61
N LEU A 91 -5.87 11.39 -5.90
CA LEU A 91 -4.52 11.58 -6.40
C LEU A 91 -4.35 12.95 -7.05
N SER A 92 -3.12 13.45 -7.10
CA SER A 92 -2.73 14.56 -7.97
C SER A 92 -1.73 14.07 -8.99
N ARG A 93 -1.79 14.61 -10.22
CA ARG A 93 -0.76 14.35 -11.23
C ARG A 93 0.47 15.17 -10.85
N SER A 94 1.65 14.57 -10.89
CA SER A 94 2.89 15.31 -10.68
C SER A 94 3.32 16.01 -11.97
N GLY A 95 4.41 16.80 -11.89
CA GLY A 95 5.02 17.40 -13.07
C GLY A 95 5.63 16.37 -14.03
N ARG A 96 5.90 15.14 -13.56
CA ARG A 96 6.43 14.06 -14.38
C ARG A 96 5.30 13.25 -15.00
N ARG A 97 5.36 13.06 -16.32
CA ARG A 97 4.31 12.33 -17.07
C ARG A 97 4.08 10.94 -16.47
N GLY A 98 2.82 10.63 -16.19
CA GLY A 98 2.38 9.31 -15.68
C GLY A 98 2.71 9.06 -14.20
N HIS A 99 3.19 10.07 -13.48
CA HIS A 99 3.45 10.00 -12.06
C HIS A 99 2.39 10.78 -11.27
N TYR A 100 2.17 10.34 -10.04
CA TYR A 100 1.09 10.79 -9.18
C TYR A 100 1.59 10.94 -7.74
N ASN A 101 0.91 11.78 -6.97
CA ASN A 101 1.05 11.86 -5.52
C ASN A 101 -0.31 11.57 -4.87
N LEU A 102 -0.27 11.02 -3.66
CA LEU A 102 -1.45 10.97 -2.81
C LEU A 102 -1.77 12.39 -2.32
N THR A 103 -3.03 12.81 -2.45
CA THR A 103 -3.50 14.08 -1.86
C THR A 103 -3.85 13.89 -0.40
N ASP A 104 -4.07 14.99 0.34
CA ASP A 104 -4.61 14.94 1.70
C ASP A 104 -5.96 14.21 1.76
N ARG A 105 -6.83 14.42 0.76
CA ARG A 105 -8.10 13.71 0.64
C ARG A 105 -7.89 12.21 0.44
N GLY A 106 -6.93 11.83 -0.40
CA GLY A 106 -6.54 10.43 -0.62
C GLY A 106 -5.99 9.78 0.65
N LYS A 107 -5.18 10.54 1.41
CA LYS A 107 -4.66 10.12 2.72
C LYS A 107 -5.80 9.86 3.71
N SER A 108 -6.67 10.85 3.91
CA SER A 108 -7.82 10.72 4.82
C SER A 108 -8.76 9.59 4.41
N TYR A 109 -8.91 9.32 3.10
CA TYR A 109 -9.68 8.18 2.61
C TYR A 109 -9.11 6.85 3.11
N VAL A 110 -7.79 6.64 2.99
CA VAL A 110 -7.13 5.41 3.47
C VAL A 110 -7.19 5.29 4.99
N GLU A 111 -7.01 6.41 5.70
CA GLU A 111 -7.12 6.45 7.16
C GLU A 111 -8.52 6.06 7.63
N ALA A 112 -9.57 6.50 6.92
CA ALA A 112 -10.97 6.23 7.23
C ALA A 112 -11.49 4.86 6.73
N LEU A 113 -10.68 4.06 6.02
CA LEU A 113 -11.09 2.71 5.62
C LEU A 113 -11.41 1.86 6.86
N PRO A 114 -12.45 1.00 6.78
CA PRO A 114 -12.90 0.20 7.90
C PRO A 114 -11.77 -0.70 8.40
N LEU A 115 -11.60 -0.73 9.72
CA LEU A 115 -10.68 -1.66 10.35
C LEU A 115 -11.41 -3.00 10.55
N ARG A 116 -10.80 -4.11 10.14
CA ARG A 116 -11.26 -5.42 10.60
C ARG A 116 -11.17 -5.42 12.13
N SER A 117 -12.32 -5.48 12.79
CA SER A 117 -12.38 -5.82 14.20
C SER A 117 -11.75 -7.20 14.34
N HIS A 118 -10.63 -7.28 15.06
CA HIS A 118 -10.20 -8.54 15.64
C HIS A 118 -11.30 -8.95 16.61
N LYS A 119 -12.29 -9.71 16.13
CA LYS A 119 -12.98 -10.63 17.02
C LYS A 119 -11.95 -11.70 17.35
N GLU A 120 -11.30 -11.53 18.49
CA GLU A 120 -10.71 -12.64 19.22
C GLU A 120 -11.83 -13.68 19.39
N SER A 121 -11.67 -14.81 18.71
CA SER A 121 -12.44 -16.03 18.94
C SER A 121 -11.56 -17.00 19.70
#